data_AF-A0A9J6DF58-F1
#
_entry.id   AF-A0A9J6DF58-F1
#
_cell.length_a   1.000
_cell.length_b   1.000
_cell.length_c   1.000
_cell.angle_alpha   90.00
_cell.angle_beta   90.00
_cell.angle_gamma   90.00
#
_symmetry.space_group_name_H-M   'P 1'
#
loop_
_entity.id
_entity.type
_entity.pdbx_description
1 polymer ?
#
loop_
_entity_poly.entity_id
_entity_poly.type
_entity_poly.pdbx_seq_one_letter_code
_entity_poly.pdbx_strand_id
1 'polypeptide(L)'
;MYEDWLPERNRLSSTDQDMDEDLDIIAVQETKVESMDATVSLLQRFTGRYTASVCELHFHLEVIRLETSRTDDSTGRTVTASLPHARLLAGAIPSIFPDCPKYLTSQRSAREAPEAKWLRLDSSALQNALQKSAETFQLEVEEDRIQSLKDLAEYVRCNSSAFWHALEVNERLILLHNVDEDAPSIKYSVTIKPDLTILFHYLKAPTQKLERNTSIPDVASGKIEITEVLEGIEKWDRDLISTATTSKGDTVETVRALLAKLCEKKEEDDVPTIKFLIEQLKLLCEKKVRRRYSPDVMVFACLLFTISPHAYRYT
;
A
#
# COMPACT_ATOMS: atom_id res chain seq x y z
N MET A 1 -52.26 11.65 38.08
CA MET A 1 -51.91 12.76 37.19
C MET A 1 -50.66 12.35 36.44
N TYR A 2 -50.82 12.12 35.12
CA TYR A 2 -49.88 11.54 34.15
C TYR A 2 -49.54 10.06 34.42
N GLU A 3 -50.24 9.03 33.91
CA GLU A 3 -50.50 8.61 32.49
C GLU A 3 -49.21 8.63 31.64
N ASP A 4 -48.72 7.58 30.99
CA ASP A 4 -49.15 6.19 30.80
C ASP A 4 -47.91 5.32 30.48
N TRP A 5 -47.97 4.04 30.86
CA TRP A 5 -46.93 3.03 30.67
C TRP A 5 -47.47 1.89 29.79
N LEU A 6 -46.65 1.46 28.81
CA LEU A 6 -46.64 0.17 28.08
C LEU A 6 -47.56 -0.01 26.84
N PRO A 7 -47.31 -1.02 25.97
CA PRO A 7 -46.05 -1.38 25.29
C PRO A 7 -46.27 -1.75 23.80
N GLU A 8 -45.26 -1.56 22.94
CA GLU A 8 -45.32 -2.07 21.57
C GLU A 8 -44.86 -3.54 21.48
N ARG A 9 -45.81 -4.42 21.13
CA ARG A 9 -45.56 -5.68 20.42
C ARG A 9 -46.46 -5.69 19.19
N ASN A 10 -45.87 -5.79 18.00
CA ASN A 10 -46.28 -6.80 17.04
C ASN A 10 -45.24 -7.00 15.93
N ARG A 11 -44.90 -8.28 15.74
CA ARG A 11 -44.18 -8.84 14.59
C ARG A 11 -45.21 -9.17 13.50
N LEU A 12 -44.90 -8.86 12.25
CA LEU A 12 -45.31 -9.54 11.00
C LEU A 12 -44.22 -9.14 9.97
N SER A 13 -43.33 -10.00 9.48
CA SER A 13 -43.47 -11.10 8.50
C SER A 13 -43.94 -10.69 7.09
N SER A 14 -43.02 -10.94 6.14
CA SER A 14 -43.21 -11.45 4.77
C SER A 14 -43.74 -10.56 3.64
N THR A 15 -42.92 -10.53 2.57
CA THR A 15 -43.22 -10.68 1.14
C THR A 15 -44.06 -9.63 0.42
N ASP A 16 -43.39 -9.00 -0.56
CA ASP A 16 -43.77 -8.83 -1.96
C ASP A 16 -45.26 -8.64 -2.28
N GLN A 17 -45.60 -7.44 -2.76
CA GLN A 17 -46.22 -7.27 -4.08
C GLN A 17 -46.32 -5.78 -4.45
N ASP A 18 -45.68 -5.46 -5.58
CA ASP A 18 -46.14 -4.64 -6.69
C ASP A 18 -46.98 -3.39 -6.38
N MET A 19 -46.40 -2.20 -6.62
CA MET A 19 -47.08 -1.16 -7.40
C MET A 19 -46.07 -0.30 -8.16
N ASP A 20 -46.37 -0.19 -9.45
CA ASP A 20 -45.77 0.63 -10.49
C ASP A 20 -45.71 2.11 -10.13
N GLU A 21 -44.62 2.77 -10.51
CA GLU A 21 -44.61 4.20 -10.87
C GLU A 21 -43.39 4.52 -11.76
N ASP A 22 -43.66 4.48 -13.07
CA ASP A 22 -43.19 5.40 -14.12
C ASP A 22 -41.70 5.79 -14.17
N LEU A 23 -40.90 4.91 -14.77
CA LEU A 23 -39.66 5.28 -15.45
C LEU A 23 -39.93 5.41 -16.94
N ASP A 24 -40.12 6.65 -17.40
CA ASP A 24 -40.15 6.98 -18.83
C ASP A 24 -38.78 6.71 -19.47
N ILE A 25 -38.67 5.53 -20.07
CA ILE A 25 -37.67 5.17 -21.06
C ILE A 25 -38.03 5.90 -22.34
N ILE A 26 -37.43 7.06 -22.58
CA ILE A 26 -37.51 7.69 -23.90
C ILE A 26 -36.55 6.93 -24.82
N ALA A 27 -37.17 6.06 -25.61
CA ALA A 27 -36.60 5.46 -26.80
C ALA A 27 -36.03 6.55 -27.73
N VAL A 28 -34.77 6.39 -28.12
CA VAL A 28 -34.18 7.12 -29.24
C VAL A 28 -34.85 6.61 -30.51
N GLN A 29 -35.89 7.31 -30.96
CA GLN A 29 -36.41 7.17 -32.31
C GLN A 29 -35.49 7.95 -33.26
N GLU A 30 -34.87 7.22 -34.18
CA GLU A 30 -34.30 7.76 -35.40
C GLU A 30 -35.38 8.55 -36.15
N THR A 31 -35.32 9.88 -36.05
CA THR A 31 -36.05 10.78 -36.94
C THR A 31 -35.03 11.49 -37.82
N LYS A 32 -34.99 11.01 -39.06
CA LYS A 32 -34.45 11.69 -40.23
C LYS A 32 -35.07 13.09 -40.31
N VAL A 33 -34.30 14.14 -40.02
CA VAL A 33 -34.66 15.52 -40.32
C VAL A 33 -33.69 16.05 -41.35
N GLU A 34 -34.19 16.08 -42.58
CA GLU A 34 -33.63 16.78 -43.71
C GLU A 34 -33.49 18.28 -43.40
N SER A 35 -32.32 18.83 -43.74
CA SER A 35 -32.12 20.17 -44.30
C SER A 35 -33.02 21.29 -43.77
N MET A 36 -32.45 22.17 -42.93
CA MET A 36 -32.81 23.59 -42.94
C MET A 36 -31.62 24.44 -42.42
N ASP A 37 -30.83 24.90 -43.39
CA ASP A 37 -29.93 26.05 -43.31
C ASP A 37 -30.70 27.25 -42.72
N ALA A 38 -30.50 27.56 -41.44
CA ALA A 38 -31.14 28.73 -40.83
C ALA A 38 -30.41 29.23 -39.57
N THR A 39 -29.09 29.44 -39.65
CA THR A 39 -28.39 30.43 -38.81
C THR A 39 -27.24 31.09 -39.58
N VAL A 40 -27.54 31.51 -40.82
CA VAL A 40 -26.69 32.40 -41.62
C VAL A 40 -27.49 33.67 -41.90
N SER A 41 -27.77 34.45 -40.86
CA SER A 41 -28.50 35.70 -41.00
C SER A 41 -27.98 36.75 -40.02
N LEU A 42 -26.85 37.37 -40.40
CA LEU A 42 -26.48 38.79 -40.17
C LEU A 42 -24.97 39.09 -40.28
N LEU A 43 -24.18 38.22 -40.91
CA LEU A 43 -23.06 38.72 -41.71
C LEU A 43 -23.64 39.08 -43.08
N GLN A 44 -24.21 40.28 -43.14
CA GLN A 44 -24.49 40.97 -44.39
C GLN A 44 -23.20 40.86 -45.21
N ARG A 45 -23.21 39.97 -46.22
CA ARG A 45 -22.10 39.83 -47.14
C ARG A 45 -21.90 41.21 -47.74
N PHE A 46 -20.89 41.92 -47.25
CA PHE A 46 -20.34 43.08 -47.92
C PHE A 46 -19.76 42.54 -49.24
N THR A 47 -20.61 42.34 -50.24
CA THR A 47 -20.20 42.23 -51.64
C THR A 47 -19.88 43.63 -52.13
N GLY A 48 -18.94 44.28 -51.45
CA GLY A 48 -18.30 45.49 -51.94
C GLY A 48 -17.24 45.05 -52.94
N ARG A 49 -17.40 45.44 -54.20
CA ARG A 49 -16.33 45.45 -55.20
C ARG A 49 -15.28 46.50 -54.82
N TYR A 50 -14.64 46.32 -53.67
CA TYR A 50 -13.49 47.10 -53.24
C TYR A 50 -12.46 46.10 -52.73
N THR A 51 -11.50 45.74 -53.58
CA THR A 51 -10.21 45.26 -53.11
C THR A 51 -9.48 46.46 -52.46
N ALA A 52 -10.02 46.96 -51.35
CA ALA A 52 -9.37 47.99 -50.57
C ALA A 52 -8.17 47.33 -49.90
N SER A 53 -6.98 47.56 -50.44
CA SER A 53 -5.73 47.20 -49.79
C SER A 53 -5.62 47.99 -48.49
N VAL A 54 -5.76 47.30 -47.36
CA VAL A 54 -5.58 47.90 -46.03
C VAL A 54 -4.09 47.78 -45.66
N CYS A 55 -3.46 48.87 -45.22
CA CYS A 55 -2.06 48.85 -44.82
C CYS A 55 -1.86 48.26 -43.41
N GLU A 56 -0.61 47.93 -43.07
CA GLU A 56 -0.22 47.31 -41.79
C GLU A 56 -0.63 48.11 -40.55
N LEU A 57 -0.83 49.43 -40.67
CA LEU A 57 -1.27 50.32 -39.57
C LEU A 57 -2.67 50.00 -39.03
N HIS A 58 -3.46 49.21 -39.77
CA HIS A 58 -4.79 48.79 -39.34
C HIS A 58 -4.79 47.51 -38.50
N PHE A 59 -3.60 46.95 -38.22
CA PHE A 59 -3.41 45.73 -37.47
C PHE A 59 -2.54 45.98 -36.24
N HIS A 60 -2.81 45.26 -35.16
CA HIS A 60 -1.92 45.23 -34.00
C HIS A 60 -0.63 44.46 -34.32
N LEU A 61 0.50 44.88 -33.75
CA LEU A 61 1.82 44.29 -34.04
C LEU A 61 1.88 42.77 -33.79
N GLU A 62 1.09 42.25 -32.85
CA GLU A 62 1.04 40.82 -32.52
C GLU A 62 0.54 39.91 -33.66
N VAL A 63 -0.26 40.47 -34.59
CA VAL A 63 -0.74 39.73 -35.77
C VAL A 63 0.10 39.98 -37.02
N ILE A 64 1.17 40.78 -36.88
CA ILE A 64 2.14 41.08 -37.93
C ILE A 64 3.40 40.25 -37.68
N ARG A 65 3.68 39.32 -38.58
CA ARG A 65 4.89 38.52 -38.60
C ARG A 65 6.03 39.30 -39.25
N LEU A 66 6.96 39.74 -38.41
CA LEU A 66 8.19 40.44 -38.80
C LEU A 66 9.40 39.50 -38.90
N GLU A 67 9.31 38.30 -38.34
CA GLU A 67 10.43 37.36 -38.22
C GLU A 67 10.07 35.95 -38.68
N THR A 68 11.07 35.25 -39.20
CA THR A 68 11.00 33.83 -39.52
C THR A 68 12.10 33.09 -38.76
N SER A 69 11.70 32.02 -38.09
CA SER A 69 12.60 31.14 -37.36
C SER A 69 12.63 29.78 -38.06
N ARG A 70 13.83 29.22 -38.22
CA ARG A 70 14.04 27.84 -38.67
C ARG A 70 14.94 27.13 -37.69
N THR A 71 14.49 25.98 -37.22
CA THR A 71 15.27 25.09 -36.38
C THR A 71 16.08 24.14 -37.25
N ASP A 72 17.36 23.99 -36.95
CA ASP A 72 18.23 23.00 -37.59
C ASP A 72 18.07 21.65 -36.87
N ASP A 73 17.55 20.66 -37.59
CA ASP A 73 17.21 19.33 -37.06
C ASP A 73 18.44 18.57 -36.51
N SER A 74 19.64 18.95 -36.91
CA SER A 74 20.89 18.29 -36.50
C SER A 74 21.50 18.87 -35.22
N THR A 75 21.27 20.16 -34.94
CA THR A 75 21.89 20.88 -33.81
C THR A 75 20.88 21.36 -32.77
N GLY A 76 19.58 21.25 -33.06
CA GLY A 76 18.50 21.74 -32.20
C GLY A 76 18.48 23.25 -32.02
N ARG A 77 19.33 24.00 -32.75
CA ARG A 77 19.41 25.46 -32.66
C ARG A 77 18.40 26.11 -33.58
N THR A 78 17.61 27.01 -33.03
CA THR A 78 16.68 27.85 -33.78
C THR A 78 17.38 29.12 -34.25
N VAL A 79 17.46 29.32 -35.56
CA VAL A 79 17.97 30.54 -36.18
C VAL A 79 16.79 31.42 -36.58
N THR A 80 16.73 32.63 -36.06
CA THR A 80 15.69 33.62 -36.36
C THR A 80 16.24 34.74 -37.22
N ALA A 81 15.54 35.10 -38.29
CA ALA A 81 15.89 36.19 -39.19
C ALA A 81 14.69 37.12 -39.44
N SER A 82 14.95 38.41 -39.55
CA SER A 82 13.93 39.40 -39.89
C SER A 82 13.47 39.23 -41.34
N LEU A 83 12.17 39.28 -41.56
CA LEU A 83 11.57 39.24 -42.90
C LEU A 83 11.75 40.58 -43.60
N PRO A 84 12.10 40.60 -44.89
CA PRO A 84 12.24 41.85 -45.64
C PRO A 84 10.92 42.57 -45.81
N HIS A 85 9.79 41.85 -45.77
CA HIS A 85 8.44 42.41 -45.88
C HIS A 85 7.57 41.78 -44.78
N ALA A 86 6.88 42.62 -44.02
CA ALA A 86 5.94 42.19 -42.99
C ALA A 86 4.82 41.32 -43.60
N ARG A 87 4.46 40.23 -42.93
CA ARG A 87 3.36 39.36 -43.35
C ARG A 87 2.35 39.24 -42.23
N LEU A 88 1.06 39.21 -42.55
CA LEU A 88 0.03 38.97 -41.54
C LEU A 88 -0.03 37.48 -41.17
N LEU A 89 -0.40 37.18 -39.93
CA LEU A 89 -0.77 35.82 -39.52
C LEU A 89 -2.02 35.36 -40.29
N ALA A 90 -2.13 34.05 -40.52
CA ALA A 90 -3.28 33.48 -41.20
C ALA A 90 -4.58 33.80 -40.43
N GLY A 91 -5.56 34.39 -41.12
CA GLY A 91 -6.83 34.82 -40.51
C GLY A 91 -6.77 36.16 -39.75
N ALA A 92 -5.70 36.95 -39.89
CA ALA A 92 -5.64 38.29 -39.31
C ALA A 92 -6.72 39.22 -39.90
N ILE A 93 -7.42 39.94 -39.03
CA ILE A 93 -8.50 40.87 -39.40
C ILE A 93 -8.08 42.29 -38.98
N PRO A 94 -8.31 43.32 -39.81
CA PRO A 94 -8.10 44.72 -39.43
C PRO A 94 -8.88 45.03 -38.15
N SER A 95 -8.19 45.56 -37.15
CA SER A 95 -8.75 45.83 -35.82
C SER A 95 -8.53 47.28 -35.37
N ILE A 96 -7.75 48.05 -36.12
CA ILE A 96 -7.54 49.48 -35.90
C ILE A 96 -8.25 50.24 -37.02
N PHE A 97 -9.32 50.95 -36.66
CA PHE A 97 -10.11 51.78 -37.57
C PHE A 97 -9.94 53.25 -37.19
N PRO A 98 -9.39 54.10 -38.08
CA PRO A 98 -9.34 55.55 -37.83
C PRO A 98 -10.76 56.09 -37.68
N ASP A 99 -10.93 57.08 -36.80
CA ASP A 99 -12.22 57.71 -36.44
C ASP A 99 -13.24 56.82 -35.70
N CYS A 100 -12.86 55.61 -35.28
CA CYS A 100 -13.69 54.79 -34.39
C CYS A 100 -13.36 55.03 -32.91
N PRO A 101 -14.35 54.98 -32.01
CA PRO A 101 -14.13 55.05 -30.57
C PRO A 101 -13.11 54.02 -30.07
N LYS A 102 -12.21 54.43 -29.16
CA LYS A 102 -11.09 53.60 -28.66
C LYS A 102 -11.49 52.22 -28.12
N TYR A 103 -12.71 52.05 -27.60
CA TYR A 103 -13.19 50.76 -27.08
C TYR A 103 -13.47 49.69 -28.15
N LEU A 104 -13.55 50.10 -29.43
CA LEU A 104 -13.69 49.21 -30.59
C LEU A 104 -12.33 48.79 -31.18
N THR A 105 -11.28 49.57 -30.93
CA THR A 105 -9.91 49.32 -31.43
C THR A 105 -8.96 48.82 -30.35
N SER A 106 -9.36 48.92 -29.08
CA SER A 106 -8.61 48.41 -27.93
C SER A 106 -8.51 46.89 -27.97
N GLN A 107 -7.29 46.39 -27.87
CA GLN A 107 -7.02 44.97 -27.72
C GLN A 107 -7.68 44.45 -26.44
N ARG A 108 -8.59 43.48 -26.59
CA ARG A 108 -9.22 42.80 -25.46
C ARG A 108 -8.41 41.55 -25.16
N SER A 109 -8.12 41.31 -23.89
CA SER A 109 -7.60 40.00 -23.47
C SER A 109 -8.61 38.94 -23.88
N ALA A 110 -8.18 37.96 -24.66
CA ALA A 110 -9.03 36.84 -25.03
C ALA A 110 -9.55 36.17 -23.76
N ARG A 111 -10.86 35.91 -23.71
CA ARG A 111 -11.45 35.14 -22.61
C ARG A 111 -10.83 33.74 -22.65
N GLU A 112 -10.34 33.28 -21.51
CA GLU A 112 -9.83 31.92 -21.36
C GLU A 112 -10.90 30.92 -21.82
N ALA A 113 -10.49 29.95 -22.65
CA ALA A 113 -11.38 28.89 -23.10
C ALA A 113 -11.86 28.07 -21.88
N PRO A 114 -13.12 27.58 -21.86
CA PRO A 114 -13.63 26.80 -20.74
C PRO A 114 -12.71 25.64 -20.34
N GLU A 115 -12.18 24.90 -21.31
CA GLU A 115 -11.25 23.79 -21.10
C GLU A 115 -9.95 24.22 -20.42
N ALA A 116 -9.37 25.35 -20.82
CA ALA A 116 -8.17 25.89 -20.19
C ALA A 116 -8.42 26.28 -18.73
N LYS A 117 -9.59 26.87 -18.44
CA LYS A 117 -10.00 27.18 -17.07
C LYS A 117 -10.13 25.90 -16.24
N TRP A 118 -10.74 24.84 -16.79
CA TRP A 118 -10.89 23.55 -16.10
C TRP A 118 -9.53 22.92 -15.82
N LEU A 119 -8.64 22.87 -16.82
CA LEU A 119 -7.30 22.32 -16.67
C LEU A 119 -6.49 23.05 -15.60
N ARG A 120 -6.62 24.39 -15.52
CA ARG A 120 -5.97 25.19 -14.47
C ARG A 120 -6.51 24.88 -13.08
N LEU A 121 -7.82 24.70 -12.94
CA LEU A 121 -8.44 24.32 -11.66
C LEU A 121 -8.04 22.91 -11.23
N ASP A 122 -8.06 21.96 -12.17
CA ASP A 122 -7.70 20.56 -11.91
C ASP A 122 -6.22 20.42 -11.54
N SER A 123 -5.32 21.04 -12.32
CA SER A 123 -3.89 21.06 -11.99
C SER A 123 -3.60 21.72 -10.64
N SER A 124 -4.30 22.81 -10.29
CA SER A 124 -4.20 23.42 -8.97
C SER A 124 -4.72 22.51 -7.86
N ALA A 125 -5.85 21.83 -8.07
CA ALA A 125 -6.41 20.90 -7.10
C ALA A 125 -5.48 19.70 -6.87
N LEU A 126 -4.93 19.13 -7.95
CA LEU A 126 -3.96 18.05 -7.90
C LEU A 126 -2.68 18.47 -7.16
N GLN A 127 -2.14 19.65 -7.48
CA GLN A 127 -0.94 20.17 -6.81
C GLN A 127 -1.18 20.37 -5.31
N ASN A 128 -2.34 20.92 -4.94
CA ASN A 128 -2.72 21.08 -3.53
C ASN A 128 -2.87 19.72 -2.82
N ALA A 129 -3.45 18.71 -3.48
CA ALA A 129 -3.59 17.38 -2.91
C ALA A 129 -2.22 16.71 -2.67
N LEU A 130 -1.31 16.81 -3.64
CA LEU A 130 0.05 16.30 -3.52
C LEU A 130 0.82 17.00 -2.39
N GLN A 131 0.71 18.32 -2.30
CA GLN A 131 1.37 19.08 -1.23
C GLN A 131 0.85 18.65 0.14
N LYS A 132 -0.47 18.57 0.32
CA LYS A 132 -1.06 18.11 1.59
C LYS A 132 -0.63 16.70 1.94
N SER A 133 -0.61 15.78 0.96
CA SER A 133 -0.14 14.40 1.18
C SER A 133 1.32 14.34 1.61
N ALA A 134 2.17 15.21 1.07
CA ALA A 134 3.57 15.29 1.47
C ALA A 134 3.74 15.86 2.88
N GLU A 135 2.96 16.89 3.23
CA GLU A 135 2.94 17.49 4.57
C GLU A 135 2.45 16.49 5.63
N THR A 136 1.36 15.77 5.37
CA THR A 136 0.84 14.76 6.31
C THR A 136 1.82 13.60 6.50
N PHE A 137 2.42 13.12 5.41
CA PHE A 137 3.43 12.06 5.50
C PHE A 137 4.64 12.48 6.35
N GLN A 138 5.12 13.71 6.20
CA GLN A 138 6.24 14.21 7.02
C GLN A 138 5.88 14.31 8.50
N LEU A 139 4.65 14.72 8.82
CA LEU A 139 4.16 14.77 10.21
C LEU A 139 4.10 13.35 10.82
N GLU A 140 3.54 12.39 10.09
CA GLU A 140 3.46 10.99 10.54
C GLU A 140 4.86 10.39 10.80
N VAL A 141 5.83 10.65 9.90
CA VAL A 141 7.21 10.19 10.06
C VAL A 141 7.88 10.80 11.30
N GLU A 142 7.63 12.08 11.60
CA GLU A 142 8.21 12.72 12.78
C GLU A 142 7.53 12.27 14.09
N GLU A 143 6.23 11.96 14.06
CA GLU A 143 5.51 11.38 15.20
C GLU A 143 5.97 9.96 15.53
N ASP A 144 6.22 9.15 14.48
CA ASP A 144 6.71 7.77 14.60
C ASP A 144 8.17 7.68 15.07
N ARG A 145 8.92 8.78 14.92
CA ARG A 145 10.34 8.83 15.26
C ARG A 145 10.58 8.58 16.75
N ILE A 146 11.51 7.67 17.05
CA ILE A 146 11.93 7.38 18.42
C ILE A 146 12.98 8.41 18.86
N GLN A 147 12.60 9.33 19.75
CA GLN A 147 13.52 10.34 20.28
C GLN A 147 14.31 9.83 21.50
N SER A 148 13.69 8.94 22.29
CA SER A 148 14.28 8.36 23.50
C SER A 148 13.67 6.99 23.78
N LEU A 149 14.44 6.10 24.40
CA LEU A 149 13.92 4.81 24.87
C LEU A 149 12.83 4.97 25.94
N LYS A 150 12.83 6.06 26.70
CA LYS A 150 11.77 6.34 27.69
C LYS A 150 10.44 6.67 27.02
N ASP A 151 10.49 7.53 26.00
CA ASP A 151 9.34 7.87 25.16
C ASP A 151 8.78 6.60 24.49
N LEU A 152 9.66 5.74 23.96
CA LEU A 152 9.25 4.44 23.44
C LEU A 152 8.62 3.54 24.52
N ALA A 153 9.19 3.49 25.72
CA ALA A 153 8.64 2.68 26.81
C ALA A 153 7.25 3.14 27.25
N GLU A 154 7.00 4.45 27.31
CA GLU A 154 5.68 5.02 27.58
C GLU A 154 4.71 4.74 26.43
N TYR A 155 5.15 4.95 25.19
CA TYR A 155 4.35 4.66 24.00
C TYR A 155 3.92 3.19 23.95
N VAL A 156 4.85 2.26 24.16
CA VAL A 156 4.54 0.83 24.17
C VAL A 156 3.61 0.50 25.34
N ARG A 157 3.82 1.02 26.55
CA ARG A 157 2.88 0.77 27.67
C ARG A 157 1.46 1.25 27.40
N CYS A 158 1.28 2.34 26.66
CA CYS A 158 -0.03 2.88 26.32
C CYS A 158 -0.70 2.15 25.15
N ASN A 159 0.08 1.65 24.19
CA ASN A 159 -0.43 1.07 22.95
C ASN A 159 -0.34 -0.46 22.88
N SER A 160 0.46 -1.11 23.73
CA SER A 160 0.57 -2.57 23.76
C SER A 160 -0.58 -3.20 24.54
N SER A 161 -0.99 -4.39 24.13
CA SER A 161 -1.96 -5.20 24.86
C SER A 161 -1.42 -5.65 26.22
N ALA A 162 -2.34 -6.10 27.10
CA ALA A 162 -2.00 -6.71 28.38
C ALA A 162 -1.16 -8.00 28.27
N PHE A 163 -0.95 -8.50 27.04
CA PHE A 163 -0.06 -9.62 26.76
C PHE A 163 1.39 -9.31 27.12
N TRP A 164 1.80 -8.04 26.99
CA TRP A 164 3.18 -7.61 27.18
C TRP A 164 3.39 -6.89 28.52
N HIS A 165 4.46 -7.28 29.21
CA HIS A 165 4.95 -6.61 30.41
C HIS A 165 6.22 -5.83 30.05
N ALA A 166 6.14 -4.50 30.08
CA ALA A 166 7.24 -3.61 29.73
C ALA A 166 8.09 -3.21 30.95
N LEU A 167 9.38 -3.53 30.91
CA LEU A 167 10.38 -3.22 31.93
C LEU A 167 11.50 -2.36 31.33
N GLU A 168 11.92 -1.33 32.07
CA GLU A 168 13.09 -0.53 31.71
C GLU A 168 14.25 -0.92 32.63
N VAL A 169 15.31 -1.51 32.07
CA VAL A 169 16.46 -2.01 32.83
C VAL A 169 17.75 -1.69 32.08
N ASN A 170 18.71 -1.04 32.75
CA ASN A 170 20.04 -0.73 32.19
C ASN A 170 19.99 -0.07 30.80
N GLU A 171 19.16 0.96 30.65
CA GLU A 171 18.96 1.67 29.37
C GLU A 171 18.46 0.76 28.23
N ARG A 172 17.72 -0.31 28.57
CA ARG A 172 17.08 -1.19 27.61
C ARG A 172 15.61 -1.30 27.96
N LEU A 173 14.79 -1.41 26.92
CA LEU A 173 13.38 -1.74 27.06
C LEU A 173 13.24 -3.25 26.86
N ILE A 174 12.71 -3.93 27.87
CA ILE A 174 12.48 -5.37 27.86
C ILE A 174 10.97 -5.60 27.95
N LEU A 175 10.42 -6.31 26.98
CA LEU A 175 9.01 -6.67 26.89
C LEU A 175 8.89 -8.18 27.08
N LEU A 176 8.13 -8.59 28.09
CA LEU A 176 8.01 -9.99 28.50
C LEU A 176 6.57 -10.46 28.38
N HIS A 177 6.41 -11.72 27.98
CA HIS A 177 5.15 -12.44 28.14
C HIS A 177 5.38 -13.64 29.05
N ASN A 178 4.65 -13.66 30.16
CA ASN A 178 4.68 -14.74 31.13
C ASN A 178 3.50 -15.68 30.87
N VAL A 179 3.75 -16.98 31.05
CA VAL A 179 2.68 -17.98 31.09
C VAL A 179 2.38 -18.28 32.54
N ASP A 180 1.10 -18.09 32.90
CA ASP A 180 0.58 -18.36 34.23
C ASP A 180 0.34 -19.87 34.42
N GLU A 181 1.42 -20.61 34.64
CA GLU A 181 1.43 -21.98 35.16
C GLU A 181 1.69 -21.97 36.69
N ASP A 182 1.73 -23.14 37.35
CA ASP A 182 1.98 -23.28 38.80
C ASP A 182 3.24 -22.53 39.28
N ALA A 183 4.23 -22.34 38.39
CA ALA A 183 5.30 -21.36 38.53
C ALA A 183 5.40 -20.52 37.24
N PRO A 184 5.43 -19.18 37.34
CA PRO A 184 5.45 -18.33 36.15
C PRO A 184 6.73 -18.56 35.35
N SER A 185 6.58 -18.78 34.04
CA SER A 185 7.70 -18.93 33.12
C SER A 185 7.62 -17.93 31.98
N ILE A 186 8.78 -17.42 31.57
CA ILE A 186 8.88 -16.45 30.47
C ILE A 186 8.83 -17.22 29.15
N LYS A 187 7.76 -17.02 28.36
CA LYS A 187 7.61 -17.64 27.04
C LYS A 187 8.17 -16.76 25.94
N TYR A 188 7.96 -15.45 26.02
CA TYR A 188 8.50 -14.48 25.06
C TYR A 188 9.27 -13.38 25.78
N SER A 189 10.38 -12.98 25.18
CA SER A 189 11.15 -11.83 25.62
C SER A 189 11.67 -11.04 24.41
N VAL A 190 11.21 -9.81 24.25
CA VAL A 190 11.75 -8.84 23.29
C VAL A 190 12.61 -7.85 24.05
N THR A 191 13.85 -7.66 23.63
CA THR A 191 14.75 -6.65 24.20
C THR A 191 15.11 -5.64 23.14
N ILE A 192 14.85 -4.37 23.40
CA ILE A 192 15.18 -3.23 22.55
C ILE A 192 16.35 -2.49 23.20
N LYS A 193 17.44 -2.40 22.46
CA LYS A 193 18.66 -1.70 22.88
C LYS A 193 18.62 -0.21 22.53
N PRO A 194 19.55 0.61 23.06
CA PRO A 194 19.67 2.03 22.71
C PRO A 194 19.89 2.31 21.22
N ASP A 195 20.51 1.37 20.51
CA ASP A 195 20.73 1.43 19.06
C ASP A 195 19.50 0.98 18.25
N LEU A 196 18.35 0.82 18.91
CA LEU A 196 17.10 0.30 18.35
C LEU A 196 17.19 -1.13 17.81
N THR A 197 18.26 -1.87 18.15
CA THR A 197 18.36 -3.28 17.82
C THR A 197 17.33 -4.06 18.61
N ILE A 198 16.52 -4.87 17.91
CA ILE A 198 15.51 -5.75 18.51
C ILE A 198 16.09 -7.15 18.65
N LEU A 199 16.04 -7.68 19.87
CA LEU A 199 16.39 -9.07 20.17
C LEU A 199 15.17 -9.81 20.68
N PHE A 200 14.63 -10.71 19.86
CA PHE A 200 13.55 -11.59 20.26
C PHE A 200 14.08 -12.96 20.71
N HIS A 201 13.57 -13.39 21.85
CA HIS A 201 13.80 -14.70 22.43
C HIS A 201 12.47 -15.42 22.60
N TYR A 202 12.41 -16.63 22.05
CA TYR A 202 11.36 -17.58 22.36
C TYR A 202 11.88 -18.58 23.39
N LEU A 203 11.25 -18.61 24.56
CA LEU A 203 11.69 -19.31 25.77
C LEU A 203 13.08 -18.84 26.20
N LYS A 204 14.13 -19.45 25.64
CA LYS A 204 15.54 -19.15 25.92
C LYS A 204 16.41 -19.11 24.66
N ALA A 205 15.82 -19.29 23.49
CA ALA A 205 16.54 -19.30 22.21
C ALA A 205 16.33 -17.97 21.48
N PRO A 206 17.42 -17.30 21.04
CA PRO A 206 17.29 -16.15 20.15
C PRO A 206 16.74 -16.61 18.80
N THR A 207 15.71 -15.91 18.31
CA THR A 207 15.04 -16.22 17.05
C THR A 207 14.69 -14.92 16.34
N GLN A 208 15.01 -14.80 15.05
CA GLN A 208 14.65 -13.63 14.21
C GLN A 208 13.50 -13.95 13.24
N LYS A 209 13.15 -15.22 13.10
CA LYS A 209 12.13 -15.68 12.15
C LYS A 209 11.12 -16.55 12.88
N LEU A 210 9.88 -16.09 12.92
CA LEU A 210 8.73 -16.91 13.27
C LEU A 210 8.21 -17.59 12.00
N GLU A 211 7.39 -18.63 12.14
CA GLU A 211 6.95 -19.44 11.01
C GLU A 211 6.25 -18.62 9.91
N ARG A 212 6.49 -19.06 8.66
CA ARG A 212 5.96 -18.65 7.35
C ARG A 212 5.95 -17.15 6.99
N ASN A 213 5.49 -16.21 7.84
CA ASN A 213 5.26 -14.82 7.42
C ASN A 213 5.70 -13.73 8.43
N THR A 214 6.10 -14.06 9.65
CA THR A 214 6.48 -13.03 10.65
C THR A 214 7.99 -13.03 10.86
N SER A 215 8.69 -12.10 10.20
CA SER A 215 10.10 -11.81 10.46
C SER A 215 10.22 -10.66 11.45
N ILE A 216 11.11 -10.81 12.44
CA ILE A 216 11.42 -9.75 13.37
C ILE A 216 12.61 -8.98 12.80
N PRO A 217 12.47 -7.65 12.59
CA PRO A 217 13.56 -6.84 12.07
C PRO A 217 14.70 -6.77 13.09
N ASP A 218 15.93 -6.67 12.58
CA ASP A 218 17.12 -6.54 13.45
C ASP A 218 17.19 -5.17 14.11
N VAL A 219 16.74 -4.12 13.42
CA VAL A 219 16.75 -2.74 13.88
C VAL A 219 15.39 -2.11 13.57
N ALA A 220 14.78 -1.48 14.58
CA ALA A 220 13.53 -0.76 14.41
C ALA A 220 13.76 0.59 13.71
N SER A 221 12.89 0.91 12.76
CA SER A 221 12.83 2.21 12.09
C SER A 221 12.00 3.23 12.89
N GLY A 222 10.97 2.79 13.61
CA GLY A 222 10.03 3.66 14.31
C GLY A 222 9.18 2.94 15.37
N LYS A 223 8.31 3.70 16.04
CA LYS A 223 7.41 3.22 17.09
C LYS A 223 6.35 2.25 16.54
N ILE A 224 5.80 2.54 15.37
CA ILE A 224 4.74 1.78 14.69
C ILE A 224 5.26 0.39 14.34
N GLU A 225 6.45 0.27 13.75
CA GLU A 225 7.05 -1.02 13.41
C GLU A 225 7.23 -1.90 14.65
N ILE A 226 7.64 -1.32 15.79
CA ILE A 226 7.77 -2.05 17.04
C ILE A 226 6.41 -2.58 17.51
N THR A 227 5.35 -1.76 17.45
CA THR A 227 4.00 -2.22 17.81
C THR A 227 3.49 -3.30 16.87
N GLU A 228 3.70 -3.17 15.56
CA GLU A 228 3.32 -4.19 14.58
C GLU A 228 4.03 -5.53 14.83
N VAL A 229 5.31 -5.50 15.20
CA VAL A 229 6.07 -6.71 15.58
C VAL A 229 5.47 -7.36 16.82
N LEU A 230 5.14 -6.57 17.85
CA LEU A 230 4.56 -7.07 19.10
C LEU A 230 3.16 -7.66 18.88
N GLU A 231 2.32 -7.00 18.08
CA GLU A 231 1.00 -7.50 17.68
C GLU A 231 1.11 -8.75 16.82
N GLY A 232 2.10 -8.81 15.91
CA GLY A 232 2.38 -9.97 15.08
C GLY A 232 2.76 -11.19 15.90
N ILE A 233 3.57 -11.02 16.96
CA ILE A 233 3.93 -12.10 17.90
C ILE A 233 2.70 -12.54 18.70
N GLU A 234 1.90 -11.59 19.20
CA GLU A 234 0.68 -11.92 19.95
C GLU A 234 -0.32 -12.68 19.06
N LYS A 235 -0.51 -12.24 17.82
CA LYS A 235 -1.33 -12.94 16.84
C LYS A 235 -0.78 -14.34 16.57
N TRP A 236 0.54 -14.48 16.41
CA TRP A 236 1.16 -15.79 16.24
C TRP A 236 0.95 -16.71 17.44
N ASP A 237 1.00 -16.18 18.66
CA ASP A 237 0.71 -16.97 19.87
C ASP A 237 -0.76 -17.44 19.90
N ARG A 238 -1.70 -16.54 19.61
CA ARG A 238 -3.13 -16.90 19.50
C ARG A 238 -3.38 -17.90 18.37
N ASP A 239 -2.69 -17.73 17.24
CA ASP A 239 -2.75 -18.66 16.12
C ASP A 239 -2.16 -20.00 16.55
N LEU A 240 -1.06 -20.07 17.29
CA LEU A 240 -0.48 -21.30 17.83
C LEU A 240 -1.42 -22.01 18.80
N ILE A 241 -2.11 -21.27 19.67
CA ILE A 241 -3.09 -21.81 20.63
C ILE A 241 -4.36 -22.30 19.91
N SER A 242 -4.89 -21.51 18.97
CA SER A 242 -6.05 -21.90 18.16
C SER A 242 -5.73 -23.02 17.17
N THR A 243 -4.47 -23.08 16.72
CA THR A 243 -3.84 -24.21 16.03
C THR A 243 -3.22 -25.21 17.01
N ALA A 244 -3.86 -25.48 18.15
CA ALA A 244 -3.90 -26.86 18.67
C ALA A 244 -4.47 -27.87 17.61
N THR A 245 -4.95 -27.35 16.47
CA THR A 245 -5.19 -28.03 15.18
C THR A 245 -4.05 -27.86 14.15
N THR A 246 -2.82 -27.48 14.54
CA THR A 246 -1.65 -27.47 13.66
C THR A 246 -1.47 -28.86 13.09
N SER A 247 -1.26 -28.92 11.77
CA SER A 247 -0.91 -30.17 11.11
C SER A 247 0.30 -30.75 11.82
N LYS A 248 0.20 -32.01 12.26
CA LYS A 248 1.29 -32.81 12.82
C LYS A 248 2.65 -32.57 12.14
N GLY A 249 2.66 -32.22 10.86
CA GLY A 249 3.87 -31.89 10.10
C GLY A 249 4.62 -30.64 10.57
N ASP A 250 3.94 -29.54 10.91
CA ASP A 250 4.59 -28.27 11.27
C ASP A 250 5.27 -28.37 12.65
N THR A 251 4.62 -29.00 13.64
CA THR A 251 5.24 -29.30 14.95
C THR A 251 6.47 -30.20 14.81
N VAL A 252 6.40 -31.24 13.98
CA VAL A 252 7.52 -32.18 13.78
C VAL A 252 8.71 -31.48 13.11
N GLU A 253 8.45 -30.58 12.17
CA GLU A 253 9.49 -29.82 11.48
C GLU A 253 10.22 -28.86 12.42
N THR A 254 9.50 -28.21 13.33
CA THR A 254 10.08 -27.34 14.36
C THR A 254 10.94 -28.14 15.35
N VAL A 255 10.47 -29.29 15.84
CA VAL A 255 11.29 -30.19 16.69
C VAL A 255 12.55 -30.65 15.95
N ARG A 256 12.44 -30.98 14.66
CA ARG A 256 13.56 -31.38 13.81
C ARG A 256 14.61 -30.26 13.68
N ALA A 257 14.17 -29.01 13.48
CA ALA A 257 15.06 -27.87 13.38
C ALA A 257 15.82 -27.60 14.69
N LEU A 258 15.16 -27.78 15.84
CA LEU A 258 15.80 -27.64 17.15
C LEU A 258 16.84 -28.73 17.43
N LEU A 259 16.53 -29.99 17.09
CA LEU A 259 17.48 -31.09 17.22
C LEU A 259 18.69 -30.92 16.29
N ALA A 260 18.50 -30.39 15.07
CA ALA A 260 19.61 -30.09 14.17
C ALA A 260 20.56 -29.03 14.76
N LYS A 261 20.03 -27.96 15.37
CA LYS A 261 20.83 -26.96 16.09
C LYS A 261 21.56 -27.54 17.30
N LEU A 262 21.01 -28.58 17.93
CA LEU A 262 21.66 -29.28 19.04
C LEU A 262 22.86 -30.11 18.56
N CYS A 263 22.76 -30.74 17.37
CA CYS A 263 23.88 -31.45 16.74
C CYS A 263 25.08 -30.53 16.44
N GLU A 264 24.85 -29.27 16.09
CA GLU A 264 25.93 -28.32 15.77
C GLU A 264 26.73 -27.86 17.00
N LYS A 265 26.21 -28.07 18.22
CA LYS A 265 26.75 -27.48 19.46
C LYS A 265 27.30 -28.48 20.47
N LYS A 266 27.20 -29.79 20.21
CA LYS A 266 27.53 -30.85 21.19
C LYS A 266 28.82 -31.61 20.86
N GLU A 267 29.42 -32.19 21.90
CA GLU A 267 30.51 -33.17 21.81
C GLU A 267 30.07 -34.47 21.09
N GLU A 268 31.03 -35.18 20.51
CA GLU A 268 30.87 -36.26 19.52
C GLU A 268 29.93 -37.41 19.97
N ASP A 269 29.81 -37.65 21.29
CA ASP A 269 29.08 -38.79 21.87
C ASP A 269 27.54 -38.70 21.79
N ASP A 270 26.98 -37.48 21.82
CA ASP A 270 25.52 -37.29 21.78
C ASP A 270 24.96 -37.22 20.36
N VAL A 271 25.83 -36.97 19.38
CA VAL A 271 25.48 -36.77 17.96
C VAL A 271 24.74 -37.98 17.36
N PRO A 272 25.13 -39.25 17.60
CA PRO A 272 24.40 -40.42 17.10
C PRO A 272 22.97 -40.51 17.64
N THR A 273 22.77 -40.21 18.93
CA THR A 273 21.45 -40.23 19.58
C THR A 273 20.54 -39.15 18.99
N ILE A 274 21.07 -37.94 18.77
CA ILE A 274 20.30 -36.84 18.18
C ILE A 274 19.96 -37.14 16.72
N LYS A 275 20.89 -37.71 15.95
CA LYS A 275 20.64 -38.16 14.56
C LYS A 275 19.54 -39.23 14.51
N PHE A 276 19.54 -40.18 15.45
CA PHE A 276 18.48 -41.16 15.57
C PHE A 276 17.11 -40.51 15.82
N LEU A 277 17.02 -39.55 16.74
CA LEU A 277 15.76 -38.82 17.01
C LEU A 277 15.26 -38.04 15.79
N ILE A 278 16.17 -37.38 15.05
CA ILE A 278 15.86 -36.69 13.79
C ILE A 278 15.31 -37.67 12.75
N GLU A 279 15.88 -38.87 12.65
CA GLU A 279 15.39 -39.92 11.76
C GLU A 279 13.99 -40.39 12.16
N GLN A 280 13.73 -40.66 13.44
CA GLN A 280 12.41 -41.09 13.92
C GLN A 280 11.32 -40.03 13.63
N LEU A 281 11.66 -38.75 13.77
CA LEU A 281 10.75 -37.65 13.44
C LEU A 281 10.45 -37.57 11.94
N LYS A 282 11.43 -37.77 11.06
CA LYS A 282 11.20 -37.86 9.61
C LYS A 282 10.21 -38.99 9.27
N LEU A 283 10.40 -40.16 9.87
CA LEU A 283 9.55 -41.33 9.65
C LEU A 283 8.12 -41.14 10.17
N LEU A 284 7.95 -40.31 11.22
CA LEU A 284 6.66 -39.97 11.79
C LEU A 284 5.78 -39.15 10.82
N CYS A 285 6.41 -38.38 9.94
CA CYS A 285 5.76 -37.60 8.88
C CYS A 285 5.54 -38.39 7.58
N GLU A 286 6.26 -39.51 7.38
CA GLU A 286 6.12 -40.34 6.19
C GLU A 286 5.00 -41.38 6.32
N LYS A 287 4.31 -41.63 5.19
CA LYS A 287 3.37 -42.74 5.06
C LYS A 287 4.11 -44.06 5.24
N LYS A 288 3.49 -45.05 5.91
CA LYS A 288 4.10 -46.36 6.23
C LYS A 288 4.84 -47.02 5.06
N VAL A 289 4.30 -46.91 3.84
CA VAL A 289 4.84 -47.51 2.62
C VAL A 289 6.13 -46.82 2.11
N ARG A 290 6.37 -45.56 2.51
CA ARG A 290 7.51 -44.76 2.07
C ARG A 290 8.64 -44.67 3.09
N ARG A 291 8.41 -45.16 4.31
CA ARG A 291 9.40 -45.15 5.40
C ARG A 291 10.64 -45.93 5.00
N ARG A 292 11.79 -45.26 5.03
CA ARG A 292 13.10 -45.87 4.81
C ARG A 292 13.98 -45.63 6.04
N TYR A 293 14.36 -46.72 6.69
CA TYR A 293 15.31 -46.67 7.81
C TYR A 293 16.73 -46.60 7.29
N SER A 294 17.60 -45.94 8.03
CA SER A 294 19.04 -45.93 7.77
C SER A 294 19.63 -47.34 7.97
N PRO A 295 20.76 -47.67 7.31
CA PRO A 295 21.45 -48.94 7.51
C PRO A 295 21.77 -49.22 8.98
N ASP A 296 22.14 -48.20 9.74
CA ASP A 296 22.51 -48.32 11.15
C ASP A 296 21.31 -48.71 12.01
N VAL A 297 20.14 -48.10 11.77
CA VAL A 297 18.88 -48.47 12.45
C VAL A 297 18.43 -49.87 12.05
N MET A 298 18.63 -50.27 10.80
CA MET A 298 18.33 -51.63 10.34
C MET A 298 19.23 -52.67 11.01
N VAL A 299 20.53 -52.40 11.14
CA VAL A 299 21.47 -53.28 11.85
C VAL A 299 21.07 -53.38 13.33
N PHE A 300 20.77 -52.26 13.97
CA PHE A 300 20.28 -52.24 15.36
C PHE A 300 18.99 -53.05 15.52
N ALA A 301 18.01 -52.88 14.62
CA ALA A 301 16.76 -53.64 14.62
C ALA A 301 17.00 -55.16 14.47
N CYS A 302 17.90 -55.58 13.58
CA CYS A 302 18.28 -56.98 13.42
C CYS A 302 18.94 -57.55 14.68
N LEU A 303 19.83 -56.78 15.32
CA LEU A 303 20.47 -57.17 16.57
C LEU A 303 19.44 -57.31 17.70
N LEU A 304 18.55 -56.32 17.85
CA LEU A 304 17.49 -56.33 18.85
C LEU A 304 16.54 -57.53 18.66
N PHE A 305 16.13 -57.80 17.41
CA PHE A 305 15.33 -58.96 17.07
C PHE A 305 16.04 -60.28 17.39
N THR A 306 17.34 -60.38 17.14
CA THR A 306 18.13 -61.59 17.42
C THR A 306 18.29 -61.84 18.91
N ILE A 307 18.49 -60.79 19.70
CA ILE A 307 18.71 -60.88 21.15
C ILE A 307 17.39 -61.10 21.90
N SER A 308 16.32 -60.42 21.49
CA SER A 308 15.01 -60.54 22.11
C SER A 308 13.88 -60.27 21.10
N PRO A 309 13.37 -61.32 20.43
CA PRO A 309 12.25 -61.20 19.51
C PRO A 309 10.98 -60.64 20.18
N HIS A 310 10.82 -60.91 21.48
CA HIS A 310 9.69 -60.43 22.27
C HIS A 310 9.76 -58.92 22.53
N ALA A 311 10.95 -58.38 22.84
CA ALA A 311 11.14 -56.95 23.01
C ALA A 311 10.95 -56.20 21.69
N TYR A 312 11.49 -56.73 20.59
CA TYR A 312 11.35 -56.13 19.25
C TYR A 312 9.90 -55.99 18.79
N ARG A 313 9.01 -56.90 19.19
CA ARG A 313 7.58 -56.84 18.84
C ARG A 313 6.80 -55.79 19.65
N TYR A 314 7.33 -55.36 20.79
CA TYR A 314 6.65 -54.44 21.70
C TYR A 314 7.08 -52.97 21.50
N THR A 315 8.19 -52.76 20.79
CA THR A 315 8.72 -51.45 20.37
C THR A 315 8.17 -51.02 19.01
#